data_AF-L0S6R4-F1
#
_entry.id   AF-L0S6R4-F1
#
_cell.length_a   1.000
_cell.length_b   1.000
_cell.length_c   1.000
_cell.angle_alpha   90.00
_cell.angle_beta   90.00
_cell.angle_gamma   90.00
#
_symmetry.space_group_name_H-M   'P 1'
#
loop_
_entity.id
_entity.type
_entity.pdbx_description
1 polymer ?
#
loop_
_entity_poly.entity_id
_entity_poly.type
_entity_poly.pdbx_seq_one_letter_code
_entity_poly.pdbx_strand_id
1 'polypeptide(L)'
;MEILVTLDVLKQHKGEEIIEFPPGTLITKEARIYAAKQGMKLYVGKQQVPEPGYSNGISSVRAVISVIGEDRVGIIAGISDVLAKSNVD
;
A
#
# COMPACT_ATOMS: atom_id res chain seq x y z
N MET A 1 -13.75 -16.72 -16.35
CA MET A 1 -13.78 -15.28 -16.67
C MET A 1 -13.41 -14.56 -15.40
N GLU A 2 -12.33 -13.77 -15.42
CA GLU A 2 -11.94 -12.91 -14.29
C GLU A 2 -12.53 -11.51 -14.53
N ILE A 3 -13.23 -10.96 -13.54
CA ILE A 3 -13.81 -9.61 -13.62
C ILE A 3 -12.93 -8.69 -12.77
N LEU A 4 -12.38 -7.62 -13.36
CA LEU A 4 -11.54 -6.68 -12.62
C LEU A 4 -12.35 -5.44 -12.22
N VAL A 5 -12.49 -5.21 -10.92
CA VAL A 5 -13.14 -4.02 -10.35
C VAL A 5 -12.06 -3.02 -9.95
N THR A 6 -12.06 -1.90 -10.65
CA THR A 6 -11.17 -0.77 -10.39
C THR A 6 -11.88 0.33 -9.60
N LEU A 7 -11.13 1.36 -9.21
CA LEU A 7 -11.66 2.52 -8.50
C LEU A 7 -12.82 3.19 -9.24
N ASP A 8 -12.74 3.30 -10.57
CA ASP A 8 -13.76 4.01 -11.35
C ASP A 8 -15.10 3.26 -11.38
N VAL A 9 -15.06 1.93 -11.31
CA VAL A 9 -16.26 1.11 -11.16
C VAL A 9 -16.94 1.42 -9.81
N LEU A 10 -16.18 1.47 -8.71
CA LEU A 10 -16.76 1.78 -7.39
C LEU A 10 -17.28 3.21 -7.26
N LYS A 11 -16.72 4.17 -8.00
CA LYS A 11 -17.26 5.54 -8.01
C LYS A 11 -18.65 5.63 -8.64
N GLN A 12 -19.03 4.69 -9.51
CA GLN A 12 -20.38 4.64 -10.10
C GLN A 12 -21.43 4.20 -9.09
N HIS A 13 -21.04 3.45 -8.06
CA HIS A 13 -21.88 2.97 -6.96
C HIS A 13 -21.85 3.91 -5.74
N LYS A 14 -21.61 5.21 -5.97
CA LYS A 14 -21.46 6.20 -4.90
C LYS A 14 -22.79 6.35 -4.14
N GLY A 15 -22.75 6.03 -2.84
CA GLY A 15 -23.91 6.13 -1.94
C GLY A 15 -24.51 4.78 -1.56
N GLU A 16 -24.06 3.68 -2.17
CA GLU A 16 -24.44 2.33 -1.75
C GLU A 16 -23.59 1.88 -0.55
N GLU A 17 -24.23 1.37 0.50
CA GLU A 17 -23.53 0.89 1.70
C GLU A 17 -22.95 -0.52 1.51
N ILE A 18 -23.58 -1.34 0.65
CA ILE A 18 -23.21 -2.74 0.40
C ILE A 18 -23.19 -2.97 -1.10
N ILE A 19 -22.06 -3.46 -1.62
CA ILE A 19 -21.87 -3.78 -3.04
C ILE A 19 -21.42 -5.24 -3.16
N GLU A 20 -22.16 -6.03 -3.95
CA GLU A 20 -21.86 -7.44 -4.20
C GLU A 20 -21.46 -7.66 -5.66
N PHE A 21 -20.32 -8.32 -5.86
CA PHE A 21 -19.80 -8.73 -7.16
C PHE A 21 -19.89 -10.25 -7.32
N PRO A 22 -20.03 -10.77 -8.55
CA PRO A 22 -20.05 -12.21 -8.78
C PRO A 22 -18.72 -12.90 -8.38
N PRO A 23 -18.73 -14.21 -8.07
CA PRO A 23 -17.52 -14.99 -7.83
C PRO A 23 -16.54 -14.91 -9.01
N GLY A 24 -15.23 -14.89 -8.74
CA GLY A 24 -14.19 -14.70 -9.76
C GLY A 24 -13.88 -13.23 -10.06
N THR A 25 -14.38 -12.31 -9.24
CA THR A 25 -14.04 -10.88 -9.31
C THR A 25 -12.77 -10.57 -8.52
N LEU A 26 -11.84 -9.85 -9.14
CA LEU A 26 -10.66 -9.27 -8.52
C LEU A 26 -10.90 -7.79 -8.29
N ILE A 27 -10.64 -7.32 -7.08
CA ILE A 27 -10.82 -5.90 -6.70
C ILE A 27 -9.45 -5.31 -6.43
N THR A 28 -9.14 -4.20 -7.10
CA THR A 28 -7.82 -3.56 -6.91
C THR A 28 -7.64 -3.01 -5.50
N LYS A 29 -6.39 -2.77 -5.10
CA LYS A 29 -6.08 -2.22 -3.77
C LYS A 29 -6.70 -0.84 -3.59
N GLU A 30 -6.63 0.00 -4.61
CA GLU A 30 -7.14 1.37 -4.63
C GLU A 30 -8.66 1.39 -4.48
N ALA A 31 -9.34 0.46 -5.17
CA ALA A 31 -10.78 0.27 -5.07
C ALA A 31 -11.20 -0.12 -3.64
N ARG A 32 -10.51 -1.09 -3.02
CA ARG A 32 -10.75 -1.46 -1.61
C ARG A 32 -10.55 -0.30 -0.64
N ILE A 33 -9.49 0.51 -0.84
CA ILE A 33 -9.21 1.69 0.00
C ILE A 33 -10.33 2.73 -0.15
N TYR A 34 -10.81 2.96 -1.36
CA TYR A 34 -11.91 3.89 -1.60
C TYR A 34 -13.21 3.44 -0.94
N ALA A 35 -13.58 2.17 -1.10
CA ALA A 35 -14.75 1.60 -0.44
C ALA A 35 -14.70 1.77 1.08
N ALA A 36 -13.57 1.41 1.71
CA ALA A 36 -13.38 1.58 3.15
C ALA A 36 -13.52 3.04 3.59
N LYS A 37 -12.96 3.99 2.84
CA LYS A 37 -13.10 5.44 3.13
C LYS A 37 -14.53 5.96 3.00
N GLN A 38 -15.34 5.34 2.16
CA GLN A 38 -16.74 5.71 1.96
C GLN A 38 -17.70 4.91 2.84
N GLY A 39 -17.20 4.00 3.69
CA GLY A 39 -18.03 3.12 4.51
C GLY A 39 -18.75 2.02 3.73
N MET A 40 -18.29 1.71 2.51
CA MET A 40 -18.88 0.68 1.65
C MET A 40 -18.36 -0.71 2.02
N LYS A 41 -19.26 -1.67 2.21
CA LYS A 41 -18.94 -3.08 2.42
C LYS A 41 -18.97 -3.82 1.07
N LEU A 42 -17.81 -4.35 0.67
CA LEU A 42 -17.67 -5.08 -0.58
C LEU A 42 -17.80 -6.59 -0.35
N TYR A 43 -18.52 -7.28 -1.23
CA TYR A 43 -18.68 -8.73 -1.24
C TYR A 43 -18.32 -9.29 -2.62
N VAL A 44 -17.64 -10.45 -2.65
CA VAL A 44 -17.40 -11.23 -3.87
C VAL A 44 -18.08 -12.59 -3.68
N GLY A 45 -19.14 -12.82 -4.44
CA GLY A 45 -20.16 -13.81 -4.09
C GLY A 45 -20.65 -13.54 -2.67
N LYS A 46 -20.58 -14.57 -1.81
CA LYS A 46 -21.01 -14.47 -0.41
C LYS A 46 -19.89 -14.11 0.58
N GLN A 47 -18.68 -13.86 0.08
CA GLN A 47 -17.53 -13.59 0.94
C GLN A 47 -17.30 -12.09 1.03
N GLN A 48 -17.32 -11.57 2.26
CA GLN A 48 -16.94 -10.18 2.49
C GLN A 48 -15.47 -10.00 2.13
N VAL A 49 -15.20 -9.00 1.29
CA VAL A 49 -13.84 -8.61 0.95
C VAL A 49 -13.25 -7.98 2.20
N PRO A 50 -12.13 -8.51 2.72
CA PRO A 50 -11.53 -7.95 3.92
C PRO A 50 -11.20 -6.49 3.67
N GLU A 51 -11.49 -5.65 4.67
CA GLU A 51 -11.05 -4.27 4.64
C GLU A 51 -9.55 -4.26 4.33
N PRO A 52 -9.09 -3.34 3.47
CA PRO A 52 -7.67 -3.21 3.23
C PRO A 52 -7.06 -2.97 4.60
N GLY A 53 -6.22 -3.91 5.04
CA GLY A 53 -5.42 -3.70 6.23
C GLY A 53 -4.70 -2.38 5.99
N TYR A 54 -5.07 -1.36 6.75
CA TYR A 54 -4.15 -0.28 7.02
C TYR A 54 -3.03 -0.94 7.82
N SER A 55 -2.15 -1.68 7.14
CA SER A 55 -0.76 -1.36 7.34
C SER A 55 -0.70 0.12 6.99
N ASN A 56 -0.90 0.97 8.01
CA ASN A 56 0.00 2.10 8.18
C ASN A 56 1.36 1.45 7.99
N GLY A 57 1.83 1.42 6.73
CA GLY A 57 3.18 1.04 6.44
C GLY A 57 3.95 1.86 7.44
N ILE A 58 4.69 1.17 8.32
CA ILE A 58 5.60 1.81 9.26
C ILE A 58 6.14 3.01 8.51
N SER A 59 5.80 4.22 8.98
CA SER A 59 6.18 5.44 8.27
C SER A 59 7.68 5.36 8.16
N SER A 60 8.18 4.86 7.03
CA SER A 60 9.60 4.67 6.82
C SER A 60 10.07 6.09 6.69
N VAL A 61 10.56 6.66 7.78
CA VAL A 61 11.09 8.01 7.79
C VAL A 61 12.30 7.92 6.88
N ARG A 62 12.14 8.34 5.62
CA ARG A 62 13.19 8.31 4.62
C ARG A 62 14.01 9.58 4.78
N ALA A 63 15.32 9.43 4.85
CA ALA A 63 16.27 10.53 4.87
C ALA A 63 17.19 10.42 3.65
N VAL A 64 17.58 11.57 3.11
CA VAL A 64 18.64 11.68 2.09
C VAL A 64 19.88 12.20 2.78
N ILE A 65 20.97 11.44 2.73
CA ILE A 65 22.25 11.79 3.35
C ILE A 65 23.26 12.08 2.24
N SER A 66 23.85 13.26 2.25
CA SER A 66 24.96 13.63 1.37
C SER A 66 26.25 13.71 2.18
N VAL A 67 27.30 13.05 1.70
CA VAL A 67 28.63 13.04 2.35
C VAL A 67 29.61 13.76 1.44
N ILE A 68 30.36 14.71 1.99
CA ILE A 68 31.37 15.51 1.27
C ILE A 68 32.68 15.40 2.04
N GLY A 69 33.75 15.00 1.37
CA GLY A 69 35.07 14.82 1.97
C GLY A 69 36.12 14.38 0.95
N GLU A 70 37.35 14.21 1.40
CA GLU A 70 38.45 13.69 0.59
C GLU A 70 38.23 12.22 0.23
N ASP A 71 38.56 11.83 -1.00
CA ASP A 71 38.51 10.43 -1.42
C ASP A 71 39.53 9.59 -0.64
N ARG A 72 39.06 8.51 -0.04
CA ARG A 72 39.86 7.61 0.78
C ARG A 72 39.43 6.18 0.56
N VAL A 73 40.42 5.28 0.47
CA VAL A 73 40.17 3.84 0.38
C VAL A 73 39.32 3.39 1.58
N GLY A 74 38.19 2.75 1.31
CA GLY A 74 37.27 2.26 2.34
C GLY A 74 36.26 3.27 2.87
N ILE A 75 36.17 4.47 2.30
CA ILE A 75 35.22 5.51 2.75
C ILE A 75 33.76 5.03 2.73
N ILE A 76 33.36 4.30 1.67
CA ILE A 76 32.02 3.72 1.54
C ILE A 76 31.78 2.68 2.65
N ALA A 77 32.75 1.80 2.91
CA ALA A 77 32.63 0.76 3.93
C ALA A 77 32.50 1.37 5.35
N GLY A 78 33.25 2.44 5.63
CA GLY A 78 33.15 3.16 6.90
C GLY A 78 31.77 3.81 7.10
N ILE A 79 31.21 4.45 6.06
CA ILE A 79 29.88 5.05 6.12
C ILE A 79 28.81 3.97 6.32
N SER A 80 28.89 2.88 5.56
CA SER A 80 27.95 1.76 5.67
C SER A 80 27.95 1.13 7.07
N ASP A 81 29.13 0.94 7.69
CA ASP A 81 29.24 0.40 9.06
C ASP A 81 28.57 1.32 10.10
N VAL A 82 28.73 2.64 9.98
CA VAL A 82 28.09 3.62 10.89
C VAL A 82 26.56 3.61 10.74
N LEU A 83 26.05 3.56 9.50
CA LEU A 83 24.61 3.50 9.24
C LEU A 83 23.99 2.20 9.76
N ALA A 84 24.65 1.06 9.52
CA ALA A 84 24.21 -0.24 9.99
C ALA A 84 24.18 -0.32 11.53
N LYS A 85 25.20 0.21 12.23
CA LYS A 85 25.22 0.29 13.70
C LYS A 85 24.10 1.16 14.27
N SER A 86 23.56 2.07 13.47
CA SER A 86 22.47 2.97 13.85
C SER A 86 21.09 2.41 13.49
N ASN A 87 21.00 1.15 13.04
CA ASN A 87 19.77 0.51 12.55
C ASN A 87 19.07 1.33 11.46
N VAL A 88 19.84 1.87 10.52
CA VAL A 88 19.31 2.42 9.27
C VAL A 88 19.34 1.29 8.24
N ASP A 89 18.17 0.74 7.93
CA ASP A 89 17.93 -0.41 7.05
C ASP A 89 17.14 -0.08 5.77
#